data_AF-A0A4Q3T219-F1
#
_entry.id   AF-A0A4Q3T219-F1
#
_cell.length_a   1.000
_cell.length_b   1.000
_cell.length_c   1.000
_cell.angle_alpha   90.00
_cell.angle_beta   90.00
_cell.angle_gamma   90.00
#
_symmetry.space_group_name_H-M   'P 1'
#
loop_
_entity.id
_entity.type
_entity.pdbx_description
1 polymer ?
#
loop_
_entity_poly.entity_id
_entity_poly.type
_entity_poly.pdbx_seq_one_letter_code
_entity_poly.pdbx_strand_id
1 'polypeptide(L)' 'RNTSVVNMLDGCAISLPCQPANELPVGLMVWHGALHDDDVLDIALQIEAVLSDSPPQ' A
#
# COMPACT_ATOMS: atom_id res chain seq x y z
N ARG A 1 -7.47 -5.80 -1.53
CA ARG A 1 -6.30 -6.53 -0.97
C ARG A 1 -6.29 -7.95 -1.53
N ASN A 2 -5.13 -8.48 -1.94
CA ASN A 2 -4.97 -9.83 -2.52
C ASN A 2 -4.03 -10.71 -1.66
N THR A 3 -4.33 -10.83 -0.36
CA THR A 3 -3.44 -11.42 0.65
C THR A 3 -3.05 -12.88 0.39
N SER A 4 -3.94 -13.69 -0.16
CA SER A 4 -3.69 -15.13 -0.35
C SER A 4 -2.56 -15.40 -1.35
N VAL A 5 -2.43 -14.58 -2.39
CA VAL A 5 -1.37 -14.73 -3.40
C VAL A 5 -0.01 -14.33 -2.81
N VAL A 6 0.02 -13.23 -2.06
CA VAL A 6 1.24 -12.74 -1.39
C VAL A 6 1.77 -13.78 -0.41
N ASN A 7 0.90 -14.32 0.44
CA ASN A 7 1.29 -15.35 1.42
C ASN A 7 1.79 -16.63 0.74
N MET A 8 1.19 -17.03 -0.39
CA MET A 8 1.63 -18.21 -1.15
C MET A 8 3.04 -18.03 -1.74
N LEU A 9 3.41 -16.80 -2.08
CA LEU A 9 4.72 -16.45 -2.64
C LEU A 9 5.75 -16.05 -1.57
N ASP A 10 5.41 -16.20 -0.29
CA ASP A 10 6.23 -15.77 0.85
C ASP A 10 6.63 -14.29 0.76
N GLY A 11 5.74 -13.47 0.21
CA GLY A 11 6.00 -12.06 -0.08
C GLY A 11 5.79 -11.15 1.12
N CYS A 12 6.45 -9.99 1.11
CA CYS A 12 6.16 -8.90 2.03
C CYS A 12 5.10 -7.96 1.41
N ALA A 13 4.24 -7.37 2.24
CA ALA A 13 3.20 -6.45 1.77
C ALA A 13 2.80 -5.42 2.82
N ILE A 14 2.37 -4.25 2.33
CA ILE A 14 1.86 -3.15 3.14
C ILE A 14 0.55 -2.63 2.54
N SER A 15 -0.35 -2.16 3.40
CA SER A 15 -1.64 -1.59 2.99
C SER A 15 -1.73 -0.13 3.42
N LEU A 16 -1.99 0.75 2.46
CA LEU A 16 -2.10 2.19 2.64
C LEU A 16 -3.55 2.64 2.50
N PRO A 17 -4.04 3.62 3.28
CA PRO A 17 -5.30 4.28 3.01
C PRO A 17 -5.16 5.11 1.72
N CYS A 18 -6.13 5.03 0.82
CA CYS A 18 -6.13 5.82 -0.41
C CYS A 18 -7.49 6.46 -0.71
N GLN A 19 -8.40 6.47 0.27
CA GLN A 19 -9.70 7.11 0.14
C GLN A 19 -9.63 8.63 0.36
N PRO A 20 -10.48 9.41 -0.33
CA PRO A 20 -10.73 10.80 0.01
C PRO A 20 -11.30 10.95 1.43
N ALA A 21 -11.15 12.14 2.01
CA ALA A 21 -11.78 12.47 3.28
C ALA A 21 -13.31 12.31 3.19
N ASN A 22 -13.92 11.76 4.25
CA ASN A 22 -15.38 11.48 4.34
C ASN A 22 -15.95 10.42 3.39
N GLU A 23 -15.13 9.68 2.65
CA GLU A 23 -15.59 8.52 1.86
C GLU A 23 -15.39 7.18 2.59
N LEU A 24 -15.96 6.12 2.01
CA LEU A 24 -15.78 4.76 2.49
C LEU A 24 -14.28 4.37 2.43
N PRO A 25 -13.79 3.59 3.40
CA PRO A 25 -12.37 3.23 3.45
C PRO A 25 -11.97 2.35 2.26
N VAL A 26 -10.99 2.81 1.49
CA VAL A 26 -10.37 2.08 0.38
C VAL A 26 -8.89 1.94 0.65
N GLY A 27 -8.36 0.73 0.51
CA GLY A 27 -6.95 0.44 0.77
C GLY A 27 -6.20 0.03 -0.49
N LEU A 28 -5.09 0.70 -0.76
CA LEU A 28 -4.09 0.29 -1.74
C LEU A 28 -3.13 -0.71 -1.09
N MET A 29 -2.76 -1.78 -1.81
CA MET A 29 -1.81 -2.78 -1.31
C MET A 29 -0.60 -2.82 -2.22
N VAL A 30 0.58 -2.66 -1.62
CA VAL A 30 1.89 -2.84 -2.26
C VAL A 30 2.49 -4.12 -1.72
N TRP A 31 3.09 -4.93 -2.59
CA TRP A 31 3.72 -6.18 -2.20
C TRP A 31 4.89 -6.51 -3.10
N HIS A 32 5.81 -7.32 -2.60
CA HIS A 32 6.92 -7.89 -3.34
C HIS A 32 7.21 -9.31 -2.86
N GLY A 33 8.11 -10.03 -3.54
CA GLY A 33 8.63 -11.32 -3.05
C GLY A 33 9.39 -11.20 -1.72
N ALA A 34 9.76 -12.34 -1.14
CA ALA A 34 10.47 -12.42 0.14
C ALA A 34 11.74 -11.53 0.19
N LEU A 35 12.06 -11.00 1.38
CA LEU A 35 13.28 -10.24 1.69
C LEU A 35 13.43 -8.88 0.97
N HIS A 36 12.32 -8.30 0.53
CA HIS A 36 12.26 -6.98 -0.12
C HIS A 36 11.48 -5.95 0.71
N ASP A 37 11.48 -6.11 2.03
CA ASP A 37 10.72 -5.27 2.96
C ASP A 37 11.12 -3.78 2.87
N ASP A 38 12.43 -3.51 2.72
CA ASP A 38 12.96 -2.15 2.57
C ASP A 38 12.43 -1.49 1.29
N ASP A 39 12.46 -2.20 0.15
CA ASP A 39 11.93 -1.70 -1.13
C ASP A 39 10.42 -1.42 -1.04
N VAL A 40 9.67 -2.33 -0.40
CA VAL A 40 8.22 -2.18 -0.20
C VAL A 40 7.92 -0.97 0.70
N LEU A 41 8.73 -0.74 1.74
CA LEU A 41 8.56 0.39 2.64
C LEU A 41 8.90 1.72 1.95
N ASP A 42 9.99 1.78 1.18
CA ASP A 42 10.40 2.98 0.43
C ASP A 42 9.36 3.36 -0.63
N ILE A 43 8.79 2.38 -1.33
CA ILE A 43 7.69 2.60 -2.27
C ILE A 43 6.45 3.11 -1.52
N ALA A 44 6.13 2.52 -0.37
CA ALA A 44 4.96 2.91 0.40
C ALA A 44 5.05 4.35 0.94
N LEU A 45 6.22 4.79 1.39
CA LEU A 45 6.47 6.17 1.81
C LEU A 45 6.23 7.17 0.68
N GLN A 46 6.70 6.88 -0.53
CA GLN A 46 6.47 7.72 -1.69
C GLN A 46 4.99 7.78 -2.09
N ILE A 47 4.29 6.64 -2.03
CA ILE A 47 2.87 6.57 -2.31
C ILE A 47 2.07 7.37 -1.27
N GLU A 48 2.39 7.23 0.01
CA GLU A 48 1.74 8.00 1.07
C GLU A 48 1.88 9.51 0.87
N ALA A 49 3.07 9.98 0.46
CA ALA A 49 3.28 11.40 0.16
C ALA A 49 2.37 11.89 -0.98
N VAL A 50 2.23 11.12 -2.06
CA VAL A 50 1.36 11.46 -3.20
C VAL A 50 -0.13 11.42 -2.81
N LEU A 51 -0.53 10.43 -2.01
CA LEU A 51 -1.91 10.30 -1.55
C LEU A 51 -2.28 11.41 -0.55
N SER A 52 -1.33 11.87 0.27
CA SER A 52 -1.54 12.94 1.25
C SER A 52 -1.58 14.34 0.62
N ASP A 53 -0.94 14.53 -0.54
CA ASP A 53 -0.95 15.80 -1.28
C ASP A 53 -2.18 15.97 -2.18
N SER A 54 -3.09 14.98 -2.21
CA SER A 54 -4.33 15.11 -2.97
C SER A 54 -5.27 16.11 -2.27
N PRO A 55 -5.65 17.22 -2.93
CA PRO A 55 -6.59 18.18 -2.34
C PRO A 55 -7.93 17.49 -2.04
N PRO A 56 -8.65 17.90 -0.98
CA PRO A 56 -10.00 17.41 -0.74
C PRO A 56 -10.86 17.74 -1.96
N GLN A 57 -11.46 16.71 -2.56
CA GLN A 57 -12.31 16.81 -3.76
C GLN A 57 -13.75 17.14 -3.37
#